data_AF-A0A2H0PA06-F1
#
_entry.id   AF-A0A2H0PA06-F1
#
_cell.length_a   1.000
_cell.length_b   1.000
_cell.length_c   1.000
_cell.angle_alpha   90.00
_cell.angle_beta   90.00
_cell.angle_gamma   90.00
#
_symmetry.space_group_name_H-M   'P 1'
#
loop_
_entity.id
_entity.type
_entity.pdbx_description
1 polymer ?
#
loop_
_entity_poly.entity_id
_entity_poly.type
_entity_poly.pdbx_seq_one_letter_code
_entity_poly.pdbx_strand_id
1 'polypeptide(L)'
;MRPELIEDQTFLRYYEKWQKDPTSVVFAAISEIFRSYGMISEAITVAKEGLKHHPDLISGQLALAKAYMASGEAVLAKRYAALVLEKMPTNLEAKKILSSGVTTQVMIVPDRTAEEIEEEITEDMPLSAVAGNTEPKPASHSKADLNKEHGPTDDSLVFNTDVWHTVTMADILKSQGHFQRARMIYKKVLEREPDNNEALSGLRMTEDQF
;
A
#
# COMPACT_ATOMS: atom_id res chain seq x y z
N MET A 1 0.45 -9.35 -12.39
CA MET A 1 0.86 -9.81 -11.05
C MET A 1 2.28 -10.38 -11.14
N ARG A 2 3.14 -10.14 -10.15
CA ARG A 2 4.50 -10.72 -10.08
C ARG A 2 4.46 -12.06 -9.35
N PRO A 3 4.57 -13.22 -10.04
CA PRO A 3 4.42 -14.54 -9.43
C PRO A 3 5.43 -14.82 -8.31
N GLU A 4 6.57 -14.12 -8.31
CA GLU A 4 7.66 -14.28 -7.36
C GLU A 4 7.31 -13.87 -5.93
N LEU A 5 6.28 -13.02 -5.75
CA LEU A 5 5.82 -12.58 -4.43
C LEU A 5 5.13 -13.72 -3.66
N ILE A 6 4.48 -14.62 -4.38
CA ILE A 6 3.69 -15.72 -3.81
C ILE A 6 4.59 -16.90 -3.42
N GLU A 7 5.81 -16.95 -3.97
CA GLU A 7 6.84 -17.90 -3.59
C GLU A 7 7.61 -17.47 -2.32
N ASP A 8 7.51 -16.19 -1.94
CA ASP A 8 8.15 -15.68 -0.73
C ASP A 8 7.39 -16.12 0.53
N GLN A 9 7.91 -17.17 1.18
CA GLN A 9 7.37 -17.68 2.45
C GLN A 9 7.35 -16.61 3.56
N THR A 10 8.28 -15.65 3.52
CA THR A 10 8.34 -14.54 4.48
C THR A 10 7.16 -13.61 4.30
N PHE A 11 6.87 -13.25 3.06
CA PHE A 11 5.69 -12.49 2.70
C PHE A 11 4.43 -13.19 3.20
N LEU A 12 4.23 -14.46 2.83
CA LEU A 12 3.04 -15.21 3.23
C LEU A 12 2.83 -15.28 4.75
N ARG A 13 3.92 -15.44 5.51
CA ARG A 13 3.87 -15.47 6.98
C ARG A 13 3.47 -14.11 7.57
N TYR A 14 4.09 -13.03 7.10
CA TYR A 14 3.75 -11.69 7.59
C TYR A 14 2.34 -11.29 7.19
N TYR A 15 1.98 -11.62 5.96
CA TYR A 15 0.68 -11.39 5.39
C TYR A 15 -0.42 -12.09 6.19
N GLU A 16 -0.25 -13.38 6.53
CA GLU A 16 -1.19 -14.09 7.41
C GLU A 16 -1.30 -13.43 8.79
N LYS A 17 -0.17 -13.00 9.36
CA LYS A 17 -0.18 -12.33 10.67
C LYS A 17 -0.95 -11.01 10.60
N TRP A 18 -0.79 -10.24 9.52
CA TRP A 18 -1.52 -8.99 9.32
C TRP A 18 -3.02 -9.20 9.10
N GLN A 19 -3.42 -10.27 8.41
CA GLN A 19 -4.84 -10.60 8.24
C GLN A 19 -5.51 -11.02 9.54
N LYS A 20 -4.82 -11.78 10.40
CA LYS A 20 -5.34 -12.17 11.72
C LYS A 20 -5.38 -11.00 12.69
N ASP A 21 -4.45 -10.07 12.55
CA ASP A 21 -4.32 -8.89 13.38
C ASP A 21 -3.89 -7.69 12.52
N PRO A 22 -4.86 -6.91 12.01
CA PRO A 22 -4.58 -5.71 11.20
C PRO A 22 -3.79 -4.64 11.96
N THR A 23 -3.81 -4.69 13.30
CA THR A 23 -3.02 -3.83 14.18
C THR A 23 -1.61 -4.39 14.41
N SER A 24 -1.18 -5.43 13.70
CA SER A 24 0.19 -5.92 13.84
C SER A 24 1.20 -5.05 13.07
N VAL A 25 2.32 -4.72 13.70
CA VAL A 25 3.44 -3.93 13.13
C VAL A 25 4.12 -4.57 11.89
N VAL A 26 3.72 -5.78 11.50
CA VAL A 26 4.27 -6.50 10.33
C VAL A 26 3.94 -5.83 9.00
N PHE A 27 2.96 -4.92 8.96
CA PHE A 27 2.63 -4.15 7.76
C PHE A 27 3.85 -3.44 7.17
N ALA A 28 4.79 -2.97 8.01
CA ALA A 28 6.00 -2.30 7.55
C ALA A 28 6.90 -3.24 6.73
N ALA A 29 7.00 -4.51 7.14
CA ALA A 29 7.74 -5.53 6.41
C ALA A 29 7.03 -5.90 5.10
N ILE A 30 5.70 -6.04 5.14
CA ILE A 30 4.89 -6.33 3.95
C ILE A 30 5.03 -5.19 2.92
N SER A 31 4.99 -3.93 3.35
CA SER A 31 5.19 -2.76 2.49
C SER A 31 6.56 -2.77 1.82
N GLU A 32 7.64 -3.06 2.55
CA GLU A 32 8.98 -3.12 1.97
C GLU A 32 9.11 -4.27 0.95
N ILE A 33 8.47 -5.41 1.21
CA ILE A 33 8.40 -6.51 0.26
C ILE A 33 7.66 -6.06 -1.00
N PHE A 34 6.45 -5.50 -0.90
CA PHE A 34 5.73 -4.98 -2.06
C PHE A 34 6.58 -3.98 -2.86
N ARG A 35 7.30 -3.08 -2.17
CA ARG A 35 8.20 -2.10 -2.79
C ARG A 35 9.34 -2.78 -3.55
N SER A 36 9.95 -3.84 -3.00
CA SER A 36 11.07 -4.55 -3.64
C SER A 36 10.64 -5.29 -4.92
N TYR A 37 9.39 -5.76 -4.97
CA TYR A 37 8.77 -6.33 -6.18
C TYR A 37 8.20 -5.26 -7.14
N GLY A 38 8.40 -3.97 -6.85
CA GLY A 38 7.92 -2.87 -7.69
C GLY A 38 6.41 -2.64 -7.65
N MET A 39 5.71 -3.25 -6.69
CA MET A 39 4.28 -3.04 -6.42
C MET A 39 4.12 -1.82 -5.51
N ILE A 40 4.45 -0.64 -6.06
CA ILE A 40 4.62 0.59 -5.28
C ILE A 40 3.30 1.08 -4.70
N SER A 41 2.21 1.00 -5.46
CA SER A 41 0.86 1.36 -5.02
C SER A 41 0.41 0.56 -3.80
N GLU A 42 0.67 -0.75 -3.81
CA GLU A 42 0.34 -1.68 -2.74
C GLU A 42 1.22 -1.41 -1.51
N ALA A 43 2.51 -1.14 -1.72
CA ALA A 43 3.43 -0.76 -0.66
C ALA A 43 2.95 0.49 0.11
N ILE A 44 2.53 1.53 -0.63
CA ILE A 44 1.96 2.74 -0.05
C ILE A 44 0.69 2.41 0.73
N THR A 45 -0.25 1.68 0.12
CA THR A 45 -1.55 1.35 0.72
C THR A 45 -1.38 0.60 2.06
N VAL A 46 -0.56 -0.45 2.08
CA VAL A 46 -0.31 -1.24 3.30
C VAL A 46 0.36 -0.41 4.39
N ALA A 47 1.31 0.45 4.02
CA ALA A 47 1.99 1.30 4.99
C ALA A 47 1.06 2.39 5.56
N LYS A 48 0.23 3.03 4.73
CA LYS A 48 -0.79 3.98 5.19
C LYS A 48 -1.76 3.32 6.17
N GLU A 49 -2.29 2.16 5.79
CA GLU A 49 -3.27 1.45 6.62
C GLU A 49 -2.69 1.04 7.96
N GLY A 50 -1.48 0.47 7.97
CA GLY A 50 -0.82 0.12 9.23
C GLY A 50 -0.48 1.32 10.12
N LEU A 51 -0.14 2.46 9.51
CA LEU A 51 0.13 3.70 10.24
C LEU A 51 -1.13 4.35 10.82
N LYS A 52 -2.34 4.00 10.39
CA LYS A 52 -3.57 4.42 11.08
C LYS A 52 -3.63 3.88 12.51
N HIS A 53 -3.14 2.65 12.71
CA HIS A 53 -3.09 2.01 14.02
C HIS A 53 -1.79 2.28 14.78
N HIS A 54 -0.69 2.50 14.05
CA HIS A 54 0.64 2.72 14.61
C HIS A 54 1.28 3.97 14.03
N PRO A 55 0.71 5.17 14.26
CA PRO A 55 1.18 6.41 13.62
C PRO A 55 2.66 6.69 13.93
N ASP A 56 3.12 6.24 15.10
CA ASP A 56 4.48 6.47 15.57
C ASP A 56 5.51 5.41 15.18
N LEU A 57 5.09 4.34 14.50
CA LEU A 57 5.99 3.24 14.17
C LEU A 57 7.04 3.68 13.15
N ILE A 58 8.27 3.81 13.63
CA ILE A 58 9.40 4.33 12.84
C ILE A 58 9.67 3.48 11.59
N SER A 59 9.59 2.15 11.70
CA SER A 59 9.73 1.26 10.54
C SER A 59 8.60 1.42 9.53
N GLY A 60 7.37 1.71 9.99
CA GLY A 60 6.21 1.98 9.14
C GLY A 60 6.35 3.32 8.41
N GLN A 61 6.70 4.39 9.13
CA GLN A 61 6.94 5.72 8.56
C GLN A 61 8.07 5.69 7.53
N LEU A 62 9.15 4.96 7.82
CA LEU A 62 10.26 4.80 6.87
C LEU A 62 9.86 3.98 5.64
N ALA A 63 9.08 2.90 5.81
CA ALA A 63 8.58 2.11 4.68
C ALA A 63 7.69 2.96 3.76
N LEU A 64 6.80 3.78 4.34
CA LEU A 64 5.97 4.71 3.59
C LEU A 64 6.81 5.77 2.85
N ALA A 65 7.80 6.36 3.53
CA ALA A 65 8.72 7.32 2.91
C ALA A 65 9.45 6.73 1.69
N LYS A 66 9.94 5.50 1.79
CA LYS A 66 10.60 4.78 0.70
C LYS A 66 9.64 4.45 -0.44
N ALA A 67 8.40 4.08 -0.12
CA ALA A 67 7.38 3.80 -1.13
C ALA A 67 7.02 5.07 -1.93
N TYR A 68 6.84 6.22 -1.26
CA TYR A 68 6.65 7.50 -1.95
C TYR A 68 7.85 7.95 -2.77
N MET A 69 9.06 7.72 -2.26
CA MET A 69 10.27 8.00 -3.04
C MET A 69 10.30 7.18 -4.34
N ALA A 70 9.84 5.92 -4.28
CA ALA A 70 9.74 5.05 -5.45
C ALA A 70 8.58 5.41 -6.39
N SER A 71 7.50 6.03 -5.90
CA SER A 71 6.39 6.51 -6.74
C SER A 71 6.67 7.86 -7.40
N GLY A 72 7.70 8.58 -6.95
CA GLY A 72 8.05 9.92 -7.43
C GLY A 72 7.47 11.06 -6.59
N GLU A 73 6.73 10.74 -5.52
CA GLU A 73 6.10 11.72 -4.63
C GLU A 73 7.10 12.24 -3.59
N ALA A 74 8.10 12.99 -4.07
CA ALA A 74 9.25 13.41 -3.28
C ALA A 74 8.88 14.27 -2.06
N VAL A 75 7.82 15.08 -2.15
CA VAL A 75 7.35 15.92 -1.03
C VAL A 75 6.87 15.05 0.13
N LEU A 76 6.01 14.06 -0.16
CA LEU A 76 5.51 13.10 0.81
C LEU A 76 6.64 12.25 1.40
N ALA A 77 7.52 11.73 0.54
CA ALA A 77 8.67 10.94 0.97
C ALA A 77 9.54 11.69 2.00
N LYS A 78 9.81 12.97 1.74
CA LYS A 78 10.59 13.82 2.67
C LYS A 78 9.86 14.09 3.97
N ARG A 79 8.54 14.27 3.92
CA ARG A 79 7.73 14.52 5.12
C ARG A 79 7.79 13.35 6.10
N TYR A 80 7.57 12.13 5.61
CA TYR A 80 7.70 10.93 6.45
C TYR A 80 9.15 10.66 6.88
N ALA A 81 10.14 10.95 6.03
CA ALA A 81 11.54 10.86 6.44
C ALA A 81 11.90 11.86 7.55
N ALA A 82 11.30 13.06 7.56
CA ALA A 82 11.49 14.04 8.61
C ALA A 82 10.91 13.57 9.95
N LEU A 83 9.69 12.98 9.94
CA LEU A 83 9.09 12.35 11.14
C LEU A 83 9.98 11.24 11.71
N VAL A 84 10.58 10.42 10.85
CA VAL A 84 11.53 9.38 11.27
C VAL A 84 12.76 9.99 11.93
N LEU A 85 13.31 11.08 11.39
CA LEU A 85 14.51 11.72 11.94
C LEU A 85 14.26 12.51 13.23
N GLU A 86 13.04 12.99 13.44
CA GLU A 86 12.64 13.58 14.72
C GLU A 86 12.81 12.56 15.86
N LYS A 87 12.36 11.32 15.63
CA LYS A 87 12.41 10.23 16.61
C LYS A 87 13.75 9.49 16.62
N MET A 88 14.36 9.32 15.45
CA MET A 88 15.63 8.63 15.25
C MET A 88 16.56 9.44 14.35
N PRO A 89 17.25 10.47 14.91
CA PRO A 89 18.17 11.34 14.17
C PRO A 89 19.37 10.61 13.54
N THR A 90 19.66 9.38 13.97
CA THR A 90 20.75 8.54 13.45
C THR A 90 20.34 7.69 12.25
N ASN A 91 19.05 7.69 11.86
CA ASN A 91 18.56 6.88 10.75
C ASN A 91 19.15 7.34 9.40
N LEU A 92 20.11 6.56 8.88
CA LEU A 92 20.82 6.89 7.64
C LEU A 92 19.91 6.87 6.41
N GLU A 93 18.93 5.98 6.37
CA GLU A 93 18.01 5.86 5.24
C GLU A 93 17.10 7.08 5.13
N ALA A 94 16.54 7.54 6.26
CA ALA A 94 15.74 8.76 6.29
C ALA A 94 16.57 10.00 5.90
N LYS A 95 17.84 10.10 6.35
CA LYS A 95 18.75 11.17 5.90
C LYS A 95 18.96 11.16 4.39
N LYS A 96 19.16 9.98 3.79
CA LYS A 96 19.32 9.85 2.33
C LYS A 96 18.09 10.39 1.61
N ILE A 97 16.88 10.01 2.03
CA ILE A 97 15.62 10.47 1.43
C ILE A 97 15.47 12.00 1.51
N LEU A 98 15.83 12.61 2.65
CA LEU A 98 15.81 14.07 2.76
C LEU A 98 16.81 14.76 1.83
N SER A 99 18.00 14.17 1.68
CA SER A 99 19.06 14.71 0.82
C SER A 99 18.79 14.56 -0.68
N SER A 100 17.92 13.63 -1.09
CA SER A 100 17.73 13.24 -2.49
C SER A 100 16.72 14.09 -3.30
N GLY A 101 16.62 15.41 -3.09
CA GLY A 101 15.74 16.28 -3.89
C GLY A 101 15.71 17.74 -3.43
N VAL A 102 14.94 18.61 -4.11
CA VAL A 102 14.81 20.06 -3.85
C VAL A 102 14.51 20.36 -2.37
N THR A 103 15.15 21.39 -1.83
CA THR A 103 14.97 21.89 -0.45
C THR A 103 13.57 22.49 -0.29
N THR A 104 12.59 21.66 0.03
CA THR A 104 11.29 22.13 0.52
C THR A 104 11.35 22.17 2.03
N GLN A 105 10.99 23.31 2.64
CA GLN A 105 10.80 23.38 4.09
C GLN A 105 9.62 22.47 4.46
N VAL A 106 9.90 21.44 5.26
CA VAL A 106 8.89 20.47 5.72
C VAL A 106 8.40 20.93 7.08
N MET A 107 7.12 21.30 7.18
CA MET A 107 6.46 21.45 8.47
C MET A 107 6.11 20.07 9.02
N ILE A 108 6.73 19.72 10.15
CA ILE A 108 6.55 18.44 10.83
C ILE A 108 5.45 18.61 11.87
N VAL A 109 4.44 17.74 11.83
CA VAL A 109 3.39 17.70 12.86
C VAL A 109 3.37 16.27 13.43
N PRO A 110 3.75 16.08 14.70
CA PRO A 110 4.12 14.77 15.23
C PRO A 110 2.94 13.82 15.55
N ASP A 111 1.70 14.25 15.36
CA ASP A 111 0.50 13.51 15.79
C ASP A 111 -0.59 13.46 14.70
N ARG A 112 -0.18 13.33 13.44
CA ARG A 112 -1.08 13.26 12.29
C ARG A 112 -1.04 11.89 11.63
N THR A 113 -2.20 11.44 11.19
CA THR A 113 -2.37 10.25 10.38
C THR A 113 -1.82 10.45 8.97
N ALA A 114 -1.60 9.34 8.25
CA ALA A 114 -1.05 9.42 6.92
C ALA A 114 -1.96 10.20 5.93
N GLU A 115 -3.26 10.11 6.13
CA GLU A 115 -4.28 10.77 5.30
C GLU A 115 -4.29 12.28 5.53
N GLU A 116 -4.25 12.73 6.78
CA GLU A 116 -4.17 14.16 7.13
C GLU A 116 -2.88 14.81 6.61
N ILE A 117 -1.77 14.08 6.61
CA ILE A 117 -0.49 14.53 6.06
C ILE A 117 -0.58 14.77 4.55
N GLU A 118 -1.34 13.94 3.83
CA GLU A 118 -1.52 14.01 2.38
C GLU A 118 -2.54 15.09 1.97
N GLU A 119 -3.66 15.22 2.67
CA GLU A 119 -4.70 16.23 2.37
C GLU A 119 -4.15 17.66 2.46
N GLU A 120 -3.37 17.96 3.50
CA GLU A 120 -2.76 19.29 3.66
C GLU A 120 -1.80 19.67 2.51
N ILE A 121 -1.14 18.68 1.90
CA ILE A 121 -0.22 18.92 0.78
C ILE A 121 -0.98 19.34 -0.48
N THR A 122 -2.27 18.99 -0.59
CA THR A 122 -3.11 19.40 -1.73
C THR A 122 -3.61 20.84 -1.63
N GLU A 123 -3.64 21.44 -0.44
CA GLU A 123 -4.27 22.76 -0.24
C GLU A 123 -3.31 23.95 -0.06
N ASP A 124 -1.99 23.79 0.13
CA ASP A 124 -1.12 24.97 0.31
C ASP A 124 0.35 24.77 -0.09
N MET A 125 0.65 24.87 -1.39
CA MET A 125 1.99 25.29 -1.81
C MET A 125 1.91 26.20 -3.05
N PRO A 126 2.38 27.47 -2.96
CA PRO A 126 2.50 28.31 -4.14
C PRO A 126 3.58 27.74 -5.05
N LEU A 127 3.15 27.27 -6.23
CA LEU A 127 4.02 27.03 -7.39
C LEU A 127 4.74 28.34 -7.74
N SER A 128 5.98 28.50 -7.28
CA SER A 128 6.87 29.53 -7.80
C SER A 128 8.24 28.95 -8.16
N ALA A 129 8.42 28.81 -9.48
CA ALA A 129 9.64 28.64 -10.27
C ALA A 129 10.40 27.31 -10.07
N VAL A 130 10.61 26.49 -11.10
CA VAL A 130 11.23 26.87 -12.39
C VAL A 130 10.59 26.14 -13.56
N ALA A 131 10.19 26.94 -14.55
CA ALA A 131 9.88 26.52 -15.91
C ALA A 131 11.13 26.08 -16.66
N GLY A 132 11.01 25.03 -17.47
CA GLY A 132 12.03 24.60 -18.42
C GLY A 132 11.68 23.28 -19.10
N ASN A 133 10.81 23.36 -20.10
CA ASN A 133 10.44 22.40 -21.17
C ASN A 133 11.38 21.17 -21.33
N THR A 134 10.91 19.95 -21.60
CA THR A 134 10.18 19.54 -22.82
C THR A 134 9.45 18.20 -22.65
N GLU A 135 8.20 18.14 -23.13
CA GLU A 135 7.45 16.92 -23.50
C GLU A 135 8.16 16.14 -24.62
N PRO A 136 7.92 14.81 -24.82
CA PRO A 136 6.64 14.36 -25.40
C PRO A 136 6.03 13.03 -24.87
N LYS A 137 4.70 12.99 -24.85
CA LYS A 137 3.82 11.79 -25.00
C LYS A 137 3.83 11.33 -26.48
N PRO A 138 3.31 10.14 -26.93
CA PRO A 138 2.10 9.41 -26.49
C PRO A 138 2.35 7.87 -26.35
N ALA A 139 1.45 6.93 -26.01
CA ALA A 139 0.02 6.73 -26.22
C ALA A 139 -0.48 5.65 -25.21
N SER A 140 -1.58 5.87 -24.49
CA SER A 140 -2.94 5.32 -24.73
C SER A 140 -3.14 3.84 -24.38
N HIS A 141 -3.88 3.57 -23.31
CA HIS A 141 -5.18 2.86 -23.26
C HIS A 141 -5.70 3.03 -21.82
N SER A 142 -6.97 3.22 -21.49
CA SER A 142 -8.22 3.61 -22.14
C SER A 142 -9.15 3.82 -20.94
N LYS A 143 -9.81 4.98 -20.84
CA LYS A 143 -10.79 5.28 -19.80
C LYS A 143 -12.12 4.60 -20.15
N ALA A 144 -12.77 3.99 -19.16
CA ALA A 144 -14.21 3.73 -19.04
C ALA A 144 -14.43 3.06 -17.67
N ASP A 145 -15.31 3.43 -16.75
CA ASP A 145 -16.28 4.51 -16.65
C ASP A 145 -16.44 4.81 -15.15
N LEU A 146 -16.41 6.11 -14.82
CA LEU A 146 -16.79 6.62 -13.51
C LEU A 146 -18.28 6.91 -13.56
N ASN A 147 -19.09 6.28 -12.71
CA ASN A 147 -20.32 6.90 -12.22
C ASN A 147 -20.57 6.56 -10.75
N LYS A 148 -20.72 7.64 -9.99
CA LYS A 148 -20.96 7.78 -8.56
C LYS A 148 -22.31 7.19 -8.16
N GLU A 149 -22.41 6.73 -6.90
CA GLU A 149 -23.37 7.29 -5.92
C GLU A 149 -22.75 7.31 -4.51
N HIS A 150 -22.87 8.45 -3.83
CA HIS A 150 -22.64 8.60 -2.39
C HIS A 150 -24.00 8.52 -1.69
N GLY A 151 -24.10 7.75 -0.61
CA GLY A 151 -25.21 7.76 0.34
C GLY A 151 -24.79 7.13 1.67
N PRO A 152 -25.34 7.56 2.82
CA PRO A 152 -24.53 7.81 4.02
C PRO A 152 -24.63 6.75 5.13
N THR A 153 -23.58 6.73 5.96
CA THR A 153 -23.48 6.26 7.36
C THR A 153 -23.91 4.83 7.69
N ASP A 154 -22.92 3.94 7.93
CA ASP A 154 -22.90 3.14 9.16
C ASP A 154 -21.46 2.74 9.53
N ASP A 155 -21.22 2.68 10.83
CA ASP A 155 -19.96 2.80 11.56
C ASP A 155 -19.27 1.43 11.68
N SER A 156 -18.75 0.91 10.56
CA SER A 156 -17.96 -0.33 10.56
C SER A 156 -16.79 -0.20 9.59
N LEU A 157 -15.61 0.03 10.17
CA LEU A 157 -14.28 -0.02 9.57
C LEU A 157 -14.16 -1.10 8.48
N VAL A 158 -14.41 -0.71 7.22
CA VAL A 158 -14.10 -1.53 6.05
C VAL A 158 -12.60 -1.42 5.81
N PHE A 159 -11.84 -2.31 6.46
CA PHE A 159 -10.44 -2.54 6.16
C PHE A 159 -10.30 -2.92 4.69
N ASN A 160 -9.97 -1.97 3.82
CA ASN A 160 -9.76 -2.22 2.41
C ASN A 160 -8.38 -2.84 2.17
N THR A 161 -8.14 -4.01 2.81
CA THR A 161 -7.12 -4.99 2.41
C THR A 161 -7.48 -5.62 1.07
N ASP A 162 -8.60 -5.25 0.45
CA ASP A 162 -9.13 -5.95 -0.70
C ASP A 162 -8.25 -5.75 -1.94
N VAL A 163 -7.70 -4.55 -2.19
CA VAL A 163 -7.14 -4.12 -3.50
C VAL A 163 -6.16 -5.09 -4.20
N TRP A 164 -5.39 -5.93 -3.51
CA TRP A 164 -4.35 -6.79 -4.11
C TRP A 164 -4.65 -8.31 -4.12
N HIS A 165 -5.84 -8.74 -3.69
CA HIS A 165 -6.27 -10.13 -3.84
C HIS A 165 -6.66 -10.43 -5.30
N THR A 166 -5.98 -11.38 -5.94
CA THR A 166 -6.30 -11.84 -7.31
C THR A 166 -6.54 -13.34 -7.34
N VAL A 167 -7.29 -13.81 -8.34
CA VAL A 167 -7.52 -15.25 -8.57
C VAL A 167 -6.20 -16.00 -8.75
N THR A 168 -5.25 -15.43 -9.50
CA THR A 168 -3.94 -16.03 -9.73
C THR A 168 -3.18 -16.25 -8.41
N MET A 169 -3.25 -15.30 -7.48
CA MET A 169 -2.69 -15.45 -6.14
C MET A 169 -3.29 -16.65 -5.41
N ALA A 170 -4.62 -16.75 -5.46
CA ALA A 170 -5.37 -17.81 -4.80
C ALA A 170 -5.05 -19.18 -5.41
N ASP A 171 -4.95 -19.29 -6.73
CA ASP A 171 -4.62 -20.54 -7.42
C ASP A 171 -3.23 -21.06 -7.08
N ILE A 172 -2.24 -20.16 -7.00
CA ILE A 172 -0.87 -20.53 -6.60
C ILE A 172 -0.86 -20.98 -5.13
N LEU A 173 -1.56 -20.27 -4.24
CA LEU A 173 -1.67 -20.70 -2.84
C LEU A 173 -2.36 -22.05 -2.69
N LYS A 174 -3.38 -22.32 -3.51
CA LYS A 174 -4.09 -23.60 -3.55
C LYS A 174 -3.15 -24.72 -3.99
N SER A 175 -2.36 -24.52 -5.05
CA SER A 175 -1.42 -25.53 -5.56
C SER A 175 -0.28 -25.81 -4.58
N GLN A 176 0.10 -24.83 -3.76
CA GLN A 176 1.06 -24.97 -2.66
C GLN A 176 0.46 -25.64 -1.40
N GLY A 177 -0.81 -26.04 -1.41
CA GLY A 177 -1.49 -26.67 -0.27
C GLY A 177 -1.98 -25.69 0.80
N HIS A 178 -1.87 -24.38 0.57
CA HIS A 178 -2.37 -23.34 1.46
C HIS A 178 -3.88 -23.08 1.23
N PHE A 179 -4.70 -24.12 1.32
CA PHE A 179 -6.14 -24.08 1.00
C PHE A 179 -6.93 -23.02 1.77
N GLN A 180 -6.66 -22.86 3.08
CA GLN A 180 -7.30 -21.83 3.91
C GLN A 180 -6.97 -20.41 3.41
N ARG A 181 -5.73 -20.17 2.97
CA ARG A 181 -5.29 -18.87 2.43
C ARG A 181 -5.93 -18.62 1.07
N ALA A 182 -5.84 -19.58 0.16
CA ALA A 182 -6.47 -19.52 -1.16
C ALA A 182 -7.97 -19.21 -1.07
N ARG A 183 -8.69 -19.92 -0.18
CA ARG A 183 -10.12 -19.73 0.08
C ARG A 183 -10.46 -18.29 0.45
N MET A 184 -9.69 -17.69 1.35
CA MET A 184 -9.90 -16.31 1.79
C MET A 184 -9.70 -15.33 0.63
N ILE A 185 -8.66 -15.51 -0.19
CA ILE A 185 -8.43 -14.67 -1.36
C ILE A 185 -9.59 -14.81 -2.36
N TYR A 186 -10.08 -16.03 -2.63
CA TYR A 186 -11.24 -16.21 -3.50
C TYR A 186 -12.48 -15.50 -2.96
N LYS A 187 -12.77 -15.58 -1.66
CA LYS A 187 -13.89 -14.83 -1.04
C LYS A 187 -13.73 -13.32 -1.23
N LYS A 188 -12.52 -12.79 -1.03
CA LYS A 188 -12.21 -11.36 -1.22
C LYS A 188 -12.26 -10.90 -2.68
N VAL A 189 -12.02 -11.80 -3.64
CA VAL A 189 -12.26 -11.51 -5.06
C VAL A 189 -13.76 -11.47 -5.33
N LEU A 190 -14.53 -12.44 -4.83
CA LEU A 190 -15.98 -12.53 -5.03
C LEU A 190 -16.77 -11.41 -4.36
N GLU A 191 -16.27 -10.84 -3.26
CA GLU A 191 -16.85 -9.64 -2.65
C GLU A 191 -16.85 -8.43 -3.62
N ARG A 192 -15.91 -8.38 -4.57
CA ARG A 192 -15.80 -7.30 -5.56
C ARG A 192 -16.29 -7.69 -6.94
N GLU A 193 -16.08 -8.95 -7.31
CA GLU A 193 -16.48 -9.52 -8.59
C GLU A 193 -17.32 -10.78 -8.32
N PRO A 194 -18.61 -10.65 -7.97
CA PRO A 194 -19.47 -11.80 -7.63
C PRO A 194 -19.59 -12.83 -8.77
N ASP A 195 -19.49 -12.35 -10.01
CA ASP A 195 -19.58 -13.18 -11.23
C ASP A 195 -18.23 -13.77 -11.68
N ASN A 196 -17.18 -13.65 -10.86
CA ASN A 196 -15.87 -14.22 -11.19
C ASN A 196 -15.90 -15.76 -11.07
N ASN A 197 -16.14 -16.41 -12.21
CA ASN A 197 -16.24 -17.87 -12.32
C ASN A 197 -14.98 -18.61 -11.85
N GLU A 198 -13.80 -18.02 -12.04
CA GLU A 198 -12.53 -18.63 -11.61
C GLU A 198 -12.42 -18.62 -10.08
N ALA A 199 -12.82 -17.50 -9.45
CA ALA A 199 -12.87 -17.39 -8.00
C ALA A 199 -13.95 -18.29 -7.37
N LEU A 200 -15.13 -18.40 -7.99
CA LEU A 200 -16.19 -19.34 -7.58
C LEU A 200 -15.72 -20.80 -7.65
N SER A 201 -15.10 -21.18 -8.78
CA SER A 201 -14.58 -22.53 -8.97
C SER A 201 -13.46 -22.84 -7.98
N GLY A 202 -12.53 -21.90 -7.80
CA GLY A 202 -11.44 -22.02 -6.84
C GLY A 202 -11.92 -22.14 -5.40
N LEU A 203 -12.92 -21.34 -5.01
CA LEU A 203 -13.55 -21.41 -3.69
C LEU A 203 -14.15 -22.79 -3.43
N ARG A 204 -14.94 -23.33 -4.37
CA ARG A 204 -15.54 -24.67 -4.26
C ARG A 204 -14.48 -25.76 -4.09
N MET A 205 -13.41 -25.72 -4.89
CA MET A 205 -12.31 -26.68 -4.80
C MET A 205 -11.57 -26.65 -3.45
N THR A 206 -11.53 -25.50 -2.77
CA THR A 206 -10.91 -25.38 -1.44
C THR A 206 -11.82 -25.84 -0.30
N GLU A 207 -13.13 -25.96 -0.55
CA GLU A 207 -14.12 -26.43 0.44
C GLU A 207 -14.19 -27.96 0.52
N ASP A 208 -13.96 -28.66 -0.60
CA ASP A 208 -14.00 -30.12 -0.70
C ASP A 208 -12.81 -30.85 -0.02
N GLN A 209 -11.87 -30.11 0.58
CA GLN A 209 -10.61 -30.64 1.15
C GLN A 209 -10.64 -30.81 2.69
N PHE A 210 -11.81 -30.68 3.34
CA PHE A 210 -11.98 -30.80 4.79
C PHE A 210 -13.16 -31.70 5.18
#